data_AF-A0A3N5Q453-F1
#
_entry.id   AF-A0A3N5Q453-F1
#
_cell.length_a   1.000
_cell.length_b   1.000
_cell.length_c   1.000
_cell.angle_alpha   90.00
_cell.angle_beta   90.00
_cell.angle_gamma   90.00
#
_symmetry.space_group_name_H-M   'P 1'
#
loop_
_entity.id
_entity.type
_entity.pdbx_description
1 polymer ?
#
loop_
_entity_poly.entity_id
_entity_poly.type
_entity_poly.pdbx_seq_one_letter_code
_entity_poly.pdbx_strand_id
1 'polypeptide(L)' 'MYVAIEGVIGVGKTTLARLLQPAFDAEIILEVFEENPFLSDFYSDRERYAFQTQIFFLLSRYHQQRRTVHELLST' A
#
# COMPACT_ATOMS: atom_id res chain seq x y z
N MET A 1 16.02 -7.36 -6.33
CA MET A 1 15.98 -5.88 -6.27
C MET A 1 14.64 -5.46 -5.69
N TYR A 2 14.61 -4.49 -4.78
CA TYR A 2 13.37 -4.02 -4.15
C TYR A 2 13.23 -2.51 -4.39
N VAL A 3 12.08 -2.09 -4.93
CA VAL A 3 11.80 -0.68 -5.24
C VAL A 3 10.51 -0.28 -4.52
N ALA A 4 10.61 0.72 -3.65
CA ALA A 4 9.46 1.35 -3.01
C ALA A 4 9.12 2.67 -3.72
N ILE A 5 7.85 2.88 -4.05
CA ILE A 5 7.35 4.09 -4.71
C ILE A 5 6.46 4.85 -3.74
N GLU A 6 6.93 6.02 -3.29
CA GLU A 6 6.27 6.86 -2.30
C GLU A 6 5.80 8.20 -2.91
N GLY A 7 4.77 8.80 -2.31
CA GLY A 7 4.23 10.08 -2.76
C GLY A 7 2.77 10.31 -2.37
N VAL A 8 2.29 11.54 -2.56
CA VAL A 8 0.92 11.95 -2.17
C VAL A 8 -0.18 11.21 -2.96
N ILE A 9 -1.40 11.22 -2.44
CA ILE A 9 -2.57 10.65 -3.12
C ILE A 9 -2.79 11.38 -4.44
N GLY A 10 -3.05 10.64 -5.52
CA GLY A 10 -3.31 11.20 -6.85
C GLY A 10 -2.08 11.55 -7.69
N VAL A 11 -0.85 11.42 -7.18
CA VAL A 11 0.38 11.78 -7.94
C VAL A 11 0.78 10.78 -9.04
N GLY A 12 0.07 9.66 -9.18
CA GLY A 12 0.32 8.67 -10.24
C GLY A 12 1.26 7.50 -9.86
N LYS A 13 1.44 7.22 -8.57
CA LYS A 13 2.29 6.11 -8.07
C LYS A 13 1.96 4.76 -8.73
N THR A 14 0.69 4.38 -8.76
CA THR A 14 0.23 3.11 -9.35
C THR A 14 0.53 3.05 -10.85
N THR A 15 0.39 4.18 -11.55
CA THR A 15 0.76 4.29 -12.97
C THR A 15 2.26 4.09 -13.15
N LEU A 16 3.09 4.76 -12.35
CA LEU A 16 4.54 4.60 -12.38
C LEU A 16 4.95 3.15 -12.11
N ALA A 17 4.39 2.51 -11.09
CA ALA A 17 4.68 1.10 -10.77
C ALA A 17 4.40 0.17 -11.96
N ARG A 18 3.25 0.36 -12.64
CA ARG A 18 2.87 -0.41 -13.83
C ARG A 18 3.78 -0.15 -15.03
N LEU A 19 4.27 1.08 -15.19
CA LEU A 19 5.21 1.42 -16.27
C LEU A 19 6.60 0.83 -16.03
N LEU A 20 7.04 0.72 -14.78
CA LEU A 20 8.35 0.18 -14.42
C LEU A 20 8.38 -1.36 -14.41
N GLN A 21 7.25 -2.02 -14.17
CA GLN A 21 7.16 -3.48 -14.05
C GLN A 21 7.82 -4.25 -15.20
N PRO A 22 7.52 -3.96 -16.49
CA PRO A 22 8.09 -4.74 -17.59
C PRO A 22 9.60 -4.55 -17.75
N ALA A 23 10.11 -3.36 -17.40
CA ALA A 23 11.54 -3.04 -17.52
C ALA A 23 12.40 -3.77 -16.48
N PHE A 24 11.79 -4.13 -15.34
CA PHE A 24 12.49 -4.79 -14.23
C PHE A 24 12.08 -6.23 -14.00
N ASP A 25 11.18 -6.77 -14.83
CA ASP A 25 10.53 -8.08 -14.63
C ASP A 25 10.08 -8.27 -13.16
N ALA A 26 9.42 -7.23 -12.64
CA ALA A 26 9.12 -7.12 -11.21
C ALA A 26 7.69 -7.55 -10.87
N GLU A 27 7.52 -8.11 -9.69
CA GLU A 27 6.19 -8.26 -9.07
C GLU A 27 5.71 -6.88 -8.55
N ILE A 28 4.46 -6.52 -8.85
CA ILE A 28 3.85 -5.29 -8.33
C ILE A 28 3.07 -5.59 -7.05
N ILE A 29 3.40 -4.87 -5.98
CA ILE A 29 2.69 -4.91 -4.71
C ILE A 29 1.94 -3.57 -4.51
N LEU A 30 0.61 -3.59 -4.69
CA LEU A 30 -0.24 -2.40 -4.54
C LEU A 30 -0.83 -2.26 -3.14
N GLU A 31 -1.11 -1.03 -2.73
CA GLU A 31 -1.84 -0.73 -1.50
C GLU A 31 -3.31 -1.17 -1.59
N VAL A 32 -3.81 -1.84 -0.56
CA VAL A 32 -5.19 -2.33 -0.50
C VAL A 32 -6.01 -1.41 0.42
N PHE A 33 -6.44 -0.27 -0.12
CA PHE A 33 -7.17 0.74 0.67
C PHE A 33 -8.69 0.49 0.71
N GLU A 34 -9.24 -0.20 -0.29
CA GLU A 34 -10.68 -0.46 -0.42
C GLU A 34 -11.22 -1.36 0.70
N GLU A 35 -10.35 -2.17 1.32
CA GLU A 35 -10.71 -3.05 2.43
C GLU A 35 -10.77 -2.33 3.78
N ASN A 36 -10.37 -1.07 3.87
CA ASN A 36 -10.35 -0.33 5.13
C ASN A 36 -11.77 0.10 5.53
N PRO A 37 -12.39 -0.52 6.56
CA PRO A 37 -13.79 -0.26 6.90
C PRO A 37 -14.00 1.12 7.50
N PHE A 38 -12.93 1.82 7.88
CA PHE A 38 -12.98 3.15 8.48
C PHE A 38 -12.72 4.27 7.46
N LEU A 39 -12.39 3.94 6.21
CA LEU A 39 -11.94 4.93 5.23
C LEU A 39 -13.07 5.88 4.82
N SER A 40 -14.30 5.38 4.63
CA SER A 40 -15.46 6.23 4.34
C SER A 40 -15.75 7.18 5.50
N ASP A 41 -15.69 6.67 6.73
CA ASP A 41 -16.00 7.42 7.95
C ASP A 41 -14.92 8.46 8.27
N PHE A 42 -13.66 8.19 7.91
CA PHE A 42 -12.59 9.18 7.97
C PHE A 42 -12.87 10.42 7.12
N TYR A 43 -13.49 10.26 5.95
CA TYR A 43 -13.85 11.41 5.12
C TYR A 43 -15.03 12.22 5.69
N SER A 44 -15.83 11.64 6.59
CA SER A 44 -16.92 12.37 7.26
C SER A 44 -16.50 12.99 8.59
N ASP A 45 -15.63 12.34 9.37
CA ASP A 45 -15.10 12.85 10.65
C ASP A 45 -13.65 12.38 10.87
N ARG A 46 -12.69 13.23 10.49
CA ARG A 46 -11.28 12.85 10.58
C ARG A 46 -10.79 12.67 12.01
N GLU A 47 -11.24 13.51 12.95
CA GLU A 47 -10.74 13.50 14.32
C GLU A 47 -11.12 12.18 15.01
N ARG A 48 -12.34 11.70 14.76
CA ARG A 48 -12.86 10.47 15.35
C ARG A 48 -12.28 9.19 14.75
N TYR A 49 -12.03 9.17 13.45
CA TYR A 49 -11.70 7.93 12.72
C TYR A 49 -10.23 7.83 12.28
N ALA A 50 -9.43 8.90 12.40
CA ALA A 50 -8.02 8.91 11.95
C ALA A 50 -7.21 7.75 12.52
N PHE A 51 -7.34 7.47 13.83
CA PHE A 51 -6.53 6.42 14.46
C PHE A 51 -6.83 5.04 13.88
N GLN A 52 -8.10 4.66 13.78
CA GLN A 52 -8.54 3.37 13.28
C GLN A 52 -8.16 3.20 11.80
N THR A 53 -8.37 4.24 10.99
CA THR A 53 -7.98 4.26 9.59
C THR A 53 -6.48 4.06 9.41
N GLN A 54 -5.65 4.76 10.19
CA GLN A 54 -4.19 4.67 10.09
C GLN A 54 -3.63 3.34 10.62
N ILE A 55 -4.18 2.81 11.72
CA ILE A 55 -3.79 1.48 12.23
C ILE A 55 -4.14 0.38 11.23
N PHE A 56 -5.29 0.47 10.55
CA PHE A 56 -5.64 -0.47 9.49
C PHE A 56 -4.59 -0.45 8.37
N PHE A 57 -4.22 0.74 7.86
CA PHE A 57 -3.20 0.87 6.83
C PHE A 57 -1.85 0.27 7.27
N LEU A 58 -1.43 0.57 8.49
CA LEU A 58 -0.19 0.04 9.07
C LEU A 58 -0.18 -1.49 9.11
N LEU A 59 -1.24 -2.10 9.66
CA LEU A 59 -1.33 -3.56 9.80
C LEU A 59 -1.47 -4.25 8.44
N SER A 60 -2.26 -3.69 7.53
CA SER A 60 -2.39 -4.21 6.15
C SER A 60 -1.03 -4.25 5.45
N ARG A 61 -0.27 -3.14 5.50
CA ARG A 61 1.09 -3.10 4.94
C ARG A 61 2.05 -4.07 5.61
N TYR A 62 2.01 -4.18 6.94
CA TYR A 62 2.84 -5.13 7.68
C TYR A 62 2.58 -6.57 7.25
N HIS A 63 1.31 -6.98 7.15
CA HIS A 63 0.95 -8.34 6.71
C HIS A 63 1.35 -8.59 5.26
N GLN A 64 1.13 -7.62 4.37
CA GLN A 64 1.54 -7.71 2.97
C GLN A 64 3.06 -7.87 2.83
N GLN A 65 3.85 -7.06 3.54
CA GLN A 65 5.31 -7.18 3.53
C GLN A 65 5.79 -8.50 4.12
N ARG A 66 5.23 -8.93 5.24
CA ARG A 66 5.61 -10.20 5.87
C ARG A 66 5.31 -11.42 5.02
N ARG A 67 4.28 -11.38 4.19
CA ARG A 67 3.95 -12.46 3.28
C ARG A 67 4.85 -12.39 2.03
N THR A 68 4.74 -11.31 1.27
CA THR A 68 5.35 -11.24 -0.07
C THR A 68 6.86 -10.99 -0.02
N VAL A 69 7.33 -10.02 0.79
CA VAL A 69 8.75 -9.65 0.79
C VAL A 69 9.60 -10.71 1.48
N HIS A 70 9.09 -11.32 2.55
CA HIS A 70 9.81 -12.40 3.22
C HIS A 70 10.03 -13.59 2.28
N GLU A 71 8.97 -14.06 1.60
CA GLU A 71 9.06 -15.17 0.63
C GLU A 71 10.10 -14.86 -0.47
N LEU A 72 10.04 -13.67 -1.05
CA LEU A 72 10.96 -13.23 -2.12
C LEU A 72 12.43 -13.08 -1.69
N LEU A 73 12.70 -12.72 -0.43
CA LEU A 73 14.08 -12.54 0.07
C LEU A 73 14.65 -13.81 0.72
N SER A 74 13.81 -14.79 1.01
CA SER A 74 14.23 -16.09 1.55
C SER A 74 14.61 -17.12 0.48
N THR A 75 14.49 -16.75 -0.81
CA THR A 75 14.88 -17.56 -1.98
C THR A 75 16.20 -17.04 -2.55
#